data_AF-A0A5J6I547-F1
#
_entry.id   AF-A0A5J6I547-F1
#
_cell.length_a   1.000
_cell.length_b   1.000
_cell.length_c   1.000
_cell.angle_alpha   90.00
_cell.angle_beta   90.00
_cell.angle_gamma   90.00
#
_symmetry.space_group_name_H-M   'P 1'
#
loop_
_entity.id
_entity.type
_entity.pdbx_description
1 polymer ?
#
loop_
_entity_poly.entity_id
_entity_poly.type
_entity_poly.pdbx_seq_one_letter_code
_entity_poly.pdbx_strand_id
1 'polypeptide(L)' 'MDEGRDTPAATGSRPAIAAKVRLTPVQEAWGAYVQHTTRCPVCRSRDGQCAESERLHRAWRVEDADAHRQLSDT' A
#
# COMPACT_ATOMS: atom_id res chain seq x y z
N MET A 1 33.30 17.72 -33.83
CA MET A 1 32.70 16.42 -34.20
C MET A 1 32.06 15.90 -32.92
N ASP A 2 30.85 16.34 -32.67
CA ASP A 2 30.03 15.98 -31.51
C ASP A 2 28.91 15.11 -32.07
N GLU A 3 29.01 13.80 -31.90
CA GLU A 3 27.91 12.88 -32.20
C GLU A 3 27.39 12.38 -30.87
N GLY A 4 26.51 13.21 -30.28
CA GLY A 4 25.64 12.82 -29.19
C GLY A 4 24.80 11.64 -29.64
N ARG A 5 25.02 10.49 -29.01
CA ARG A 5 24.18 9.31 -29.16
C ARG A 5 22.86 9.55 -28.44
N ASP A 6 21.91 10.18 -29.13
CA ASP A 6 20.50 10.20 -28.74
C ASP A 6 20.00 8.77 -28.67
N THR A 7 19.91 8.24 -27.46
CA THR A 7 19.24 6.97 -27.20
C THR A 7 17.75 7.29 -27.19
N PRO A 8 16.92 6.78 -28.12
CA PRO A 8 15.50 7.02 -28.04
C PRO A 8 15.00 6.40 -26.73
N ALA A 9 14.44 7.22 -25.85
CA ALA A 9 13.76 6.74 -24.66
C ALA A 9 12.69 5.77 -25.13
N ALA A 10 12.89 4.48 -24.85
CA ALA A 10 11.87 3.48 -25.11
C ALA A 10 10.64 3.88 -24.28
N THR A 11 9.65 4.47 -24.93
CA THR A 11 8.31 4.68 -24.38
C THR A 11 7.67 3.30 -24.26
N GLY A 12 8.16 2.52 -23.29
CA GLY A 12 7.54 1.28 -22.88
C GLY A 12 6.18 1.65 -22.34
N SER A 13 5.13 1.33 -23.10
CA SER A 13 3.76 1.26 -22.59
C SER A 13 3.81 0.41 -21.33
N ARG A 14 3.76 1.06 -20.15
CA ARG A 14 3.62 0.32 -18.90
C ARG A 14 2.34 -0.49 -19.06
N PRO A 15 2.38 -1.83 -18.90
CA PRO A 15 1.16 -2.61 -19.01
C PRO A 15 0.13 -2.02 -18.06
N ALA A 16 -1.04 -1.70 -18.59
CA ALA A 16 -2.15 -1.25 -17.77
C ALA A 16 -2.54 -2.43 -16.88
N ILE A 17 -2.02 -2.46 -15.65
CA ILE A 17 -2.47 -3.41 -14.64
C ILE A 17 -3.94 -3.07 -14.42
N ALA A 18 -4.83 -3.97 -14.83
CA ALA A 18 -6.26 -3.78 -14.68
C ALA A 18 -6.55 -3.46 -13.19
N ALA A 19 -6.95 -2.21 -12.93
CA ALA A 19 -7.10 -1.64 -11.60
C ALA A 19 -8.32 -2.19 -10.83
N LYS A 20 -8.71 -3.45 -11.05
CA LYS A 20 -9.93 -4.06 -10.49
C LYS A 20 -9.73 -5.48 -9.99
N VAL A 21 -8.54 -5.80 -9.47
CA VAL A 21 -8.47 -6.93 -8.53
C VAL A 21 -9.12 -6.41 -7.25
N ARG A 22 -10.29 -6.93 -6.89
CA ARG A 22 -10.87 -6.67 -5.57
C ARG A 22 -9.89 -7.24 -4.56
N LEU A 23 -9.30 -6.36 -3.75
CA LEU A 23 -8.41 -6.77 -2.70
C LEU A 23 -9.23 -7.49 -1.62
N THR A 24 -8.59 -8.40 -0.90
CA THR A 24 -9.20 -8.98 0.29
C THR A 24 -9.37 -7.90 1.36
N PRO A 25 -10.35 -8.03 2.28
CA PRO A 25 -10.55 -7.06 3.36
C PRO A 25 -9.26 -6.75 4.15
N VAL A 26 -8.45 -7.78 4.45
CA VAL A 26 -7.15 -7.61 5.12
C VAL A 26 -6.15 -6.80 4.29
N GLN A 27 -6.12 -6.98 2.97
CA GLN A 27 -5.26 -6.20 2.06
C GLN A 27 -5.74 -4.75 1.93
N GLU A 28 -7.04 -4.50 1.89
CA GLU A 28 -7.61 -3.14 1.87
C GLU A 28 -7.28 -2.40 3.16
N ALA A 29 -7.48 -3.03 4.32
CA ALA A 29 -7.18 -2.44 5.62
C ALA A 29 -5.68 -2.15 5.79
N TRP A 30 -4.82 -3.09 5.37
CA TRP A 30 -3.36 -2.88 5.35
C TRP A 30 -2.96 -1.72 4.42
N GLY A 31 -3.53 -1.69 3.21
CA GLY A 31 -3.27 -0.63 2.23
C GLY A 31 -3.65 0.75 2.76
N ALA A 32 -4.81 0.87 3.42
CA ALA A 32 -5.25 2.11 4.05
C ALA A 32 -4.30 2.56 5.17
N TYR A 33 -3.88 1.65 6.04
CA TYR A 33 -2.90 1.93 7.09
C TYR A 33 -1.57 2.42 6.53
N VAL A 34 -0.97 1.70 5.57
CA VAL A 34 0.31 2.06 4.95
C VAL A 34 0.22 3.38 4.19
N GLN A 35 -0.87 3.60 3.44
CA GLN A 35 -1.08 4.85 2.72
C GLN A 35 -1.14 6.04 3.69
N HIS A 36 -1.77 5.87 4.85
CA HIS A 36 -1.83 6.92 5.86
C HIS A 36 -0.46 7.19 6.49
N THR A 37 0.22 6.16 7.01
CA THR A 37 1.50 6.32 7.74
C THR A 37 2.61 6.90 6.86
N THR A 38 2.61 6.57 5.57
CA THR A 38 3.59 7.11 4.60
C THR A 38 3.33 8.54 4.16
N ARG A 39 2.13 9.08 4.40
CA ARG A 39 1.73 10.44 3.95
C ARG A 39 1.44 11.41 5.09
N CYS A 40 1.03 10.91 6.25
CA CYS A 40 0.69 11.73 7.40
C CYS A 40 1.94 12.41 7.99
N PRO A 41 1.99 13.75 8.08
CA PRO A 41 3.15 14.45 8.66
C PRO A 41 3.42 14.05 10.12
N VAL A 42 2.36 13.79 10.90
CA VAL A 42 2.47 13.34 12.29
C VAL A 42 3.08 11.94 12.37
N CYS A 43 2.62 10.99 11.56
CA CYS A 43 3.17 9.62 11.55
C CYS A 43 4.62 9.57 11.05
N ARG A 44 5.02 10.53 10.21
CA ARG A 44 6.40 10.65 9.71
C ARG A 44 7.34 11.38 10.67
N SER A 45 6.81 11.95 11.76
CA SER A 45 7.61 12.57 12.80
C SER A 45 8.32 11.52 13.65
N ARG A 46 9.39 11.92 14.36
CA ARG A 46 10.20 11.02 15.19
C ARG A 46 9.42 10.39 16.35
N ASP A 47 8.37 11.05 16.81
CA ASP A 47 7.49 10.59 17.90
C ASP A 47 6.17 10.00 17.35
N GLY A 48 6.15 9.65 16.05
CA GLY A 48 4.95 9.62 15.24
C GLY A 48 4.09 8.37 15.34
N GLN A 49 3.01 8.47 16.10
CA GLN A 49 1.80 7.66 15.92
C GLN A 49 0.57 8.54 16.18
N CYS A 50 -0.25 8.76 15.16
CA CYS A 50 -1.48 9.54 15.31
C CYS A 50 -2.69 8.63 15.59
N ALA A 51 -3.75 9.17 16.17
CA ALA A 51 -4.97 8.42 16.48
C ALA A 51 -5.57 7.72 15.25
N GLU A 52 -5.47 8.32 14.06
CA GLU A 52 -5.97 7.72 12.82
C GLU A 52 -5.12 6.51 12.39
N SER A 53 -3.79 6.60 12.49
CA SER A 53 -2.91 5.46 12.22
C SER A 53 -3.18 4.29 13.18
N GLU A 54 -3.49 4.59 14.44
CA GLU A 54 -3.87 3.57 15.41
C GLU A 54 -5.21 2.95 15.09
N ARG A 55 -6.22 3.75 14.71
CA ARG A 55 -7.53 3.27 14.25
C ARG A 55 -7.39 2.32 13.06
N LEU A 56 -6.62 2.72 12.05
CA LEU A 56 -6.37 1.92 10.84
C LEU A 56 -5.59 0.65 11.15
N HIS A 57 -4.59 0.72 12.03
CA HIS A 57 -3.85 -0.46 12.48
C HIS A 57 -4.74 -1.45 13.23
N ARG A 58 -5.60 -0.97 14.13
CA ARG A 58 -6.58 -1.81 14.83
C ARG A 58 -7.56 -2.46 13.87
N ALA A 59 -8.05 -1.73 12.87
CA ALA A 59 -8.93 -2.28 11.84
C ALA A 59 -8.25 -3.40 11.05
N TRP A 60 -7.01 -3.20 10.60
CA TRP A 60 -6.23 -4.25 9.94
C TRP A 60 -6.05 -5.49 10.82
N ARG A 61 -5.75 -5.33 12.11
CA ARG A 61 -5.61 -6.45 13.06
C ARG A 61 -6.89 -7.26 13.23
N VAL A 62 -8.07 -6.63 13.13
CA VAL A 62 -9.35 -7.34 13.17
C VAL A 62 -9.52 -8.20 11.92
N GLU A 63 -9.29 -7.64 10.73
CA GLU A 63 -9.40 -8.38 9.46
C GLU A 63 -8.36 -9.51 9.36
N ASP A 64 -7.13 -9.27 9.84
CA ASP A 64 -6.07 -10.28 9.89
C ASP A 64 -6.43 -11.45 10.81
N ALA A 65 -6.99 -11.17 11.99
CA ALA A 65 -7.45 -12.20 12.91
C ALA A 65 -8.65 -12.99 12.38
N ASP A 66 -9.54 -12.33 11.62
CA ASP A 66 -10.65 -13.00 10.95
C ASP A 66 -10.16 -13.94 9.84
N ALA A 67 -9.25 -13.46 8.99
CA ALA A 67 -8.64 -14.26 7.93
C ALA A 67 -7.90 -15.50 8.49
N HIS A 68 -7.14 -15.34 9.58
CA HIS A 68 -6.47 -16.47 10.23
C HIS A 68 -7.44 -17.49 10.82
N ARG A 69 -8.58 -17.05 11.38
CA ARG A 69 -9.62 -17.96 11.88
C ARG A 69 -10.24 -18.77 10.74
N GLN A 70 -10.61 -18.12 9.64
CA GLN A 70 -11.15 -18.80 8.46
C GLN A 70 -10.20 -19.87 7.90
N LEU A 71 -8.89 -19.59 7.90
CA LEU A 71 -7.87 -20.55 7.46
C LEU A 71 -7.67 -21.72 8.45
N SER A 72 -7.89 -21.48 9.75
CA SER A 72 -7.71 -22.51 10.79
C SER A 72 -8.93 -23.43 10.92
N ASP A 73 -10.10 -22.97 10.48
CA ASP A 73 -11.36 -23.73 10.48
C ASP A 73 -11.53 -24.60 9.21
N THR A 74 -10.50 -24.68 8.36
CA THR A 74 -10.47 -25.47 7.11
C THR A 74 -9.58 -26.70 7.24
#